data_AF-A0A2G6CZZ4-F1
#
_entry.id   AF-A0A2G6CZZ4-F1
#
_cell.length_a   1.000
_cell.length_b   1.000
_cell.length_c   1.000
_cell.angle_alpha   90.00
_cell.angle_beta   90.00
_cell.angle_gamma   90.00
#
_symmetry.space_group_name_H-M   'P 1'
#
loop_
_entity.id
_entity.type
_entity.pdbx_description
1 polymer ?
#
loop_
_entity_poly.entity_id
_entity_poly.type
_entity_poly.pdbx_seq_one_letter_code
_entity_poly.pdbx_strand_id
1 'polypeptide(L)'
;MKNVALFLIAALIFWYVFIREDSVSYGPGVLAPEVPIQTKSVNGESFSFKGYTLTPLADYHLTAKVLSKESYSHDRESDLAPVDLALGWREMSDESNLARIEITQSGRWYRWRSDNLPVPRSVVERNSANTHIIPADGAVETLLKAVRKGDIVELRGKLVKVEAEDGWHWVSSLTRNDTGSGACEVMYVDSLYVKKL
;
A
#
# COMPACT_ATOMS: atom_id res chain seq x y z
N MET A 1 -4.44 32.61 -31.34
CA MET A 1 -3.60 32.67 -30.12
C MET A 1 -4.21 31.93 -28.93
N LYS A 2 -5.46 32.21 -28.51
CA LYS A 2 -6.12 31.49 -27.39
C LYS A 2 -6.17 29.96 -27.56
N ASN A 3 -6.49 29.47 -28.77
CA ASN A 3 -6.60 28.03 -29.03
C ASN A 3 -5.25 27.30 -28.94
N VAL A 4 -4.15 28.00 -29.25
CA VAL A 4 -2.78 27.45 -29.14
C VAL A 4 -2.36 27.36 -27.67
N ALA A 5 -2.69 28.37 -26.87
CA ALA A 5 -2.42 28.34 -25.42
C ALA A 5 -3.22 27.23 -24.71
N LEU A 6 -4.48 27.02 -25.08
CA LEU A 6 -5.30 25.94 -24.52
C LEU A 6 -4.73 24.56 -24.87
N PHE A 7 -4.26 24.40 -26.11
CA PHE A 7 -3.65 23.15 -26.56
C PHE A 7 -2.32 22.87 -25.86
N LEU A 8 -1.50 23.90 -25.62
CA LEU A 8 -0.26 23.77 -24.85
C LEU A 8 -0.51 23.43 -23.39
N ILE A 9 -1.53 24.02 -22.76
CA ILE A 9 -1.92 23.67 -21.38
C ILE A 9 -2.44 22.23 -21.33
N ALA A 10 -3.29 21.81 -22.27
CA ALA A 10 -3.79 20.43 -22.34
C ALA A 10 -2.65 19.43 -22.60
N ALA A 11 -1.69 19.76 -23.47
CA ALA A 11 -0.52 18.94 -23.74
C ALA A 11 0.43 18.88 -22.54
N LEU A 12 0.59 19.97 -21.78
CA LEU A 12 1.38 20.00 -20.54
C LEU A 12 0.70 19.23 -19.41
N ILE A 13 -0.63 19.31 -19.28
CA ILE A 13 -1.40 18.47 -18.35
C ILE A 13 -1.27 17.02 -18.78
N PHE A 14 -1.42 16.72 -20.06
CA PHE A 14 -1.25 15.36 -20.57
C PHE A 14 0.18 14.85 -20.31
N TRP A 15 1.21 15.64 -20.57
CA TRP A 15 2.59 15.26 -20.25
C TRP A 15 2.81 15.09 -18.75
N TYR A 16 2.30 16.00 -17.93
CA TYR A 16 2.43 15.94 -16.47
C TYR A 16 1.70 14.74 -15.86
N VAL A 17 0.53 14.38 -16.40
CA VAL A 17 -0.33 13.30 -15.91
C VAL A 17 0.09 11.94 -16.47
N PHE A 18 0.57 11.86 -17.71
CA PHE A 18 0.79 10.59 -18.42
C PHE A 18 2.26 10.27 -18.72
N ILE A 19 3.22 11.18 -18.46
CA ILE A 19 4.66 10.98 -18.77
C ILE A 19 5.55 11.07 -17.52
N ARG A 20 4.99 11.24 -16.32
CA ARG A 20 5.76 10.99 -15.09
C ARG A 20 6.18 9.53 -15.04
N GLU A 21 7.46 9.27 -14.75
CA GLU A 21 7.90 7.93 -14.38
C GLU A 21 7.14 7.52 -13.12
N ASP A 22 6.15 6.64 -13.30
CA ASP A 22 5.31 6.08 -12.24
C ASP A 22 6.10 5.11 -11.33
N SER A 23 7.36 4.85 -11.66
CA SER A 23 8.25 3.97 -10.92
C SER A 23 9.59 4.62 -10.57
N VAL A 24 10.06 4.34 -9.37
CA VAL A 24 11.41 4.64 -8.88
C VAL A 24 12.23 3.36 -8.85
N SER A 25 13.47 3.41 -9.31
CA SER A 25 14.43 2.30 -9.21
C SER A 25 15.66 2.76 -8.44
N TYR A 26 16.08 1.93 -7.49
CA TYR A 26 17.28 2.13 -6.67
C TYR A 26 18.37 1.10 -7.01
N GLY A 27 18.09 0.16 -7.91
CA GLY A 27 18.99 -0.91 -8.31
C GLY A 27 18.96 -2.13 -7.37
N PRO A 28 19.84 -3.12 -7.64
CA PRO A 28 19.93 -4.34 -6.85
C PRO A 28 20.28 -4.12 -5.38
N GLY A 29 19.82 -5.03 -4.51
CA GLY A 29 20.12 -5.06 -3.08
C GLY A 29 18.86 -4.90 -2.22
N VAL A 30 18.92 -5.45 -1.00
CA VAL A 30 17.81 -5.41 -0.03
C VAL A 30 17.74 -4.01 0.61
N LEU A 31 16.69 -3.25 0.28
CA LEU A 31 16.51 -1.87 0.75
C LEU A 31 15.58 -1.72 1.96
N ALA A 32 14.80 -2.76 2.26
CA ALA A 32 13.94 -2.83 3.45
C ALA A 32 14.17 -4.18 4.16
N PRO A 33 15.28 -4.35 4.90
CA PRO A 33 15.71 -5.66 5.42
C PRO A 33 14.85 -6.18 6.59
N GLU A 34 14.14 -5.30 7.28
CA GLU A 34 13.37 -5.65 8.47
C GLU A 34 11.98 -6.19 8.13
N VAL A 35 11.45 -7.05 8.99
CA VAL A 35 10.05 -7.49 8.90
C VAL A 35 9.13 -6.47 9.56
N PRO A 36 7.84 -6.43 9.16
CA PRO A 36 6.84 -5.65 9.88
C PRO A 36 6.81 -6.00 11.37
N ILE A 37 6.81 -4.97 12.21
CA ILE A 37 6.66 -5.07 13.66
C ILE A 37 5.17 -4.98 13.96
N GLN A 38 4.63 -6.04 14.56
CA GLN A 38 3.25 -6.13 14.98
C GLN A 38 3.18 -6.45 16.47
N THR A 39 2.54 -5.58 17.26
CA THR A 39 2.34 -5.80 18.70
C THR A 39 0.86 -5.69 19.04
N LYS A 40 0.39 -6.54 19.97
CA LYS A 40 -1.00 -6.49 20.44
C LYS A 40 -1.31 -5.07 20.95
N SER A 41 -2.42 -4.49 20.49
CA SER A 41 -2.82 -3.18 20.99
C SER A 41 -3.30 -3.35 22.44
N VAL A 42 -2.58 -2.75 23.39
CA VAL A 42 -2.86 -2.97 24.82
C VAL A 42 -4.04 -2.11 25.31
N ASN A 43 -4.36 -1.00 24.62
CA ASN A 43 -5.40 -0.03 25.03
C ASN A 43 -6.12 0.63 23.83
N GLY A 44 -6.35 -0.11 22.75
CA GLY A 44 -7.02 0.43 21.57
C GLY A 44 -8.52 0.59 21.79
N GLU A 45 -8.97 1.71 22.36
CA GLU A 45 -10.39 2.04 22.34
C GLU A 45 -10.89 2.21 20.91
N SER A 46 -12.11 1.74 20.65
CA SER A 46 -12.72 1.94 19.35
C SER A 46 -13.09 3.41 19.17
N PHE A 47 -12.92 3.94 17.97
CA PHE A 47 -13.18 5.34 17.68
C PHE A 47 -13.97 5.51 16.38
N SER A 48 -14.75 6.59 16.30
CA SER A 48 -15.49 6.93 15.10
C SER A 48 -14.59 7.61 14.08
N PHE A 49 -14.66 7.17 12.83
CA PHE A 49 -13.90 7.74 11.72
C PHE A 49 -14.73 7.67 10.44
N LYS A 50 -15.01 8.83 9.82
CA LYS A 50 -15.81 8.95 8.58
C LYS A 50 -17.16 8.20 8.59
N GLY A 51 -17.83 8.14 9.75
CA GLY A 51 -19.11 7.42 9.89
C GLY A 51 -18.98 5.91 10.14
N TYR A 52 -17.75 5.40 10.30
CA TYR A 52 -17.43 4.03 10.66
C TYR A 52 -16.90 3.96 12.09
N THR A 53 -16.99 2.79 12.71
CA THR A 53 -16.31 2.47 13.97
C THR A 53 -15.05 1.68 13.68
N LEU A 54 -13.89 2.19 14.08
CA LEU A 54 -12.60 1.52 13.95
C LEU A 54 -12.17 0.98 15.31
N THR A 55 -11.92 -0.33 15.36
CA THR A 55 -11.36 -1.01 16.52
C THR A 55 -9.91 -1.40 16.23
N PRO A 56 -8.93 -0.83 16.95
CA PRO A 56 -7.54 -1.27 16.84
C PRO A 56 -7.34 -2.72 17.27
N LEU A 57 -6.64 -3.49 16.45
CA LEU A 57 -6.32 -4.90 16.70
C LEU A 57 -4.84 -5.08 17.08
N ALA A 58 -3.95 -4.35 16.41
CA ALA A 58 -2.51 -4.36 16.67
C ALA A 58 -1.88 -3.03 16.30
N ASP A 59 -0.84 -2.62 17.02
CA ASP A 59 0.07 -1.59 16.53
C ASP A 59 0.95 -2.19 15.45
N TYR A 60 1.20 -1.44 14.38
CA TYR A 60 1.87 -1.92 13.19
C TYR A 60 2.84 -0.89 12.64
N HIS A 61 4.06 -1.34 12.37
CA HIS A 61 5.13 -0.53 11.80
C HIS A 61 5.94 -1.35 10.81
N LEU A 62 6.17 -0.80 9.62
CA LEU A 62 7.04 -1.41 8.61
C LEU A 62 7.76 -0.37 7.78
N THR A 63 8.99 -0.72 7.38
CA THR A 63 9.64 -0.15 6.21
C THR A 63 9.52 -1.17 5.08
N ALA A 64 9.06 -0.78 3.90
CA ALA A 64 8.89 -1.68 2.76
C ALA A 64 9.08 -0.95 1.42
N LYS A 65 9.42 -1.72 0.38
CA LYS A 65 9.38 -1.28 -1.01
C LYS A 65 7.95 -1.37 -1.53
N VAL A 66 7.50 -0.35 -2.24
CA VAL A 66 6.21 -0.34 -2.93
C VAL A 66 6.37 -1.15 -4.22
N LEU A 67 5.75 -2.32 -4.29
CA LEU A 67 5.81 -3.22 -5.44
C LEU A 67 4.79 -2.83 -6.51
N SER A 68 3.64 -2.34 -6.06
CA SER A 68 2.55 -1.83 -6.88
C SER A 68 1.69 -0.90 -6.01
N LYS A 69 0.92 -0.05 -6.68
CA LYS A 69 -0.07 0.83 -6.08
C LYS A 69 -1.33 0.80 -6.94
N GLU A 70 -2.49 0.70 -6.29
CA GLU A 70 -3.79 0.80 -6.96
C GLU A 70 -4.68 1.80 -6.23
N SER A 71 -5.41 2.64 -6.97
CA SER A 71 -6.26 3.69 -6.40
C SER A 71 -7.72 3.40 -6.68
N TYR A 72 -8.57 3.60 -5.68
CA TYR A 72 -9.99 3.27 -5.73
C TYR A 72 -10.85 4.48 -5.37
N SER A 73 -12.02 4.59 -6.01
CA SER A 73 -12.95 5.70 -5.78
C SER A 73 -14.42 5.35 -6.03
N HIS A 74 -14.74 4.07 -6.25
CA HIS A 74 -16.07 3.64 -6.73
C HIS A 74 -16.66 2.48 -5.93
N ASP A 75 -16.00 2.07 -4.85
CA ASP A 75 -16.47 1.04 -3.92
C ASP A 75 -16.58 1.62 -2.51
N ARG A 76 -17.27 0.89 -1.62
CA ARG A 76 -17.50 1.36 -0.25
C ARG A 76 -16.20 1.50 0.53
N GLU A 77 -15.30 0.56 0.34
CA GLU A 77 -13.97 0.54 0.94
C GLU A 77 -13.18 1.81 0.62
N SER A 78 -13.40 2.45 -0.55
CA SER A 78 -12.69 3.67 -0.95
C SER A 78 -13.04 4.90 -0.12
N ASP A 79 -14.16 4.91 0.61
CA ASP A 79 -14.47 5.96 1.59
C ASP A 79 -13.37 6.07 2.67
N LEU A 80 -12.79 4.91 3.01
CA LEU A 80 -11.79 4.74 4.06
C LEU A 80 -10.39 4.57 3.47
N ALA A 81 -10.22 3.63 2.55
CA ALA A 81 -8.95 3.24 1.96
C ALA A 81 -8.92 3.58 0.46
N PRO A 82 -8.55 4.82 0.09
CA PRO A 82 -8.51 5.25 -1.31
C PRO A 82 -7.36 4.63 -2.11
N VAL A 83 -6.35 4.05 -1.43
CA VAL A 83 -5.18 3.46 -2.06
C VAL A 83 -4.81 2.14 -1.38
N ASP A 84 -4.55 1.12 -2.18
CA ASP A 84 -3.93 -0.13 -1.74
C ASP A 84 -2.47 -0.14 -2.20
N LEU A 85 -1.58 -0.62 -1.33
CA LEU A 85 -0.16 -0.81 -1.65
C LEU A 85 0.18 -2.30 -1.59
N ALA A 86 0.77 -2.82 -2.66
CA ALA A 86 1.51 -4.07 -2.58
C ALA A 86 2.91 -3.73 -2.04
N LEU A 87 3.26 -4.26 -0.88
CA LEU A 87 4.47 -3.94 -0.13
C LEU A 87 5.39 -5.15 -0.06
N GLY A 88 6.70 -4.94 -0.21
CA GLY A 88 7.73 -5.97 -0.13
C GLY A 88 8.87 -5.58 0.81
N TRP A 89 9.28 -6.51 1.65
CA TRP A 89 10.45 -6.38 2.54
C TRP A 89 11.42 -7.54 2.30
N ARG A 90 12.59 -7.52 2.94
CA ARG A 90 13.68 -8.50 2.73
C ARG A 90 13.93 -8.75 1.23
N GLU A 91 13.88 -9.99 0.77
CA GLU A 91 14.13 -10.38 -0.62
C GLU A 91 13.18 -9.71 -1.61
N MET A 92 11.95 -9.35 -1.19
CA MET A 92 10.99 -8.62 -2.02
C MET A 92 11.25 -7.11 -2.03
N SER A 93 12.27 -6.62 -1.33
CA SER A 93 12.78 -5.25 -1.48
C SER A 93 14.00 -5.16 -2.41
N ASP A 94 14.47 -6.30 -2.95
CA ASP A 94 15.61 -6.38 -3.86
C ASP A 94 15.16 -6.41 -5.33
N GLU A 95 15.58 -5.40 -6.09
CA GLU A 95 15.19 -5.27 -7.50
C GLU A 95 15.75 -6.38 -8.39
N SER A 96 16.85 -7.05 -7.99
CA SER A 96 17.36 -8.22 -8.72
C SER A 96 16.39 -9.41 -8.68
N ASN A 97 15.63 -9.55 -7.59
CA ASN A 97 14.56 -10.53 -7.48
C ASN A 97 13.31 -10.06 -8.22
N LEU A 98 12.91 -8.79 -8.02
CA LEU A 98 11.70 -8.23 -8.61
C LEU A 98 11.74 -8.14 -10.14
N ALA A 99 12.92 -8.05 -10.76
CA ALA A 99 13.10 -8.03 -12.21
C ALA A 99 12.50 -9.27 -12.92
N ARG A 100 12.28 -10.37 -12.19
CA ARG A 100 11.69 -11.61 -12.71
C ARG A 100 10.27 -11.88 -12.20
N ILE A 101 9.67 -10.95 -11.45
CA ILE A 101 8.35 -11.12 -10.85
C ILE A 101 7.45 -10.00 -11.35
N GLU A 102 6.43 -10.38 -12.11
CA GLU A 102 5.39 -9.43 -12.51
C GLU A 102 4.36 -9.33 -11.39
N ILE A 103 4.07 -8.10 -10.95
CA ILE A 103 3.15 -7.80 -9.86
C ILE A 103 2.08 -6.86 -10.39
N THR A 104 0.82 -7.20 -10.12
CA THR A 104 -0.36 -6.43 -10.52
C THR A 104 -1.31 -6.29 -9.34
N GLN A 105 -2.13 -5.24 -9.32
CA GLN A 105 -3.21 -5.05 -8.34
C GLN A 105 -4.53 -4.78 -9.06
N SER A 106 -5.61 -5.35 -8.54
CA SER A 106 -6.98 -5.04 -8.95
C SER A 106 -8.00 -5.67 -8.00
N GLY A 107 -9.15 -5.00 -7.87
CA GLY A 107 -10.30 -5.50 -7.12
C GLY A 107 -10.02 -5.74 -5.63
N ARG A 108 -9.15 -4.92 -5.02
CA ARG A 108 -8.66 -5.05 -3.64
C ARG A 108 -7.70 -6.21 -3.38
N TRP A 109 -7.04 -6.71 -4.43
CA TRP A 109 -6.04 -7.78 -4.32
C TRP A 109 -4.79 -7.44 -5.13
N TYR A 110 -3.66 -8.01 -4.71
CA TYR A 110 -2.48 -8.10 -5.56
C TYR A 110 -2.29 -9.53 -6.08
N ARG A 111 -1.64 -9.66 -7.23
CA ARG A 111 -1.29 -10.92 -7.87
C ARG A 111 0.15 -10.82 -8.35
N TRP A 112 0.85 -11.94 -8.31
CA TRP A 112 2.19 -12.03 -8.87
C TRP A 112 2.38 -13.30 -9.70
N ARG A 113 3.21 -13.21 -10.73
CA ARG A 113 3.63 -14.35 -11.56
C ARG A 113 5.10 -14.25 -11.92
N SER A 114 5.72 -15.40 -12.15
CA SER A 114 7.12 -15.51 -12.57
C SER A 114 7.33 -16.83 -13.30
N ASP A 115 8.02 -16.79 -14.44
CA ASP A 115 8.39 -18.00 -15.18
C ASP A 115 9.55 -18.74 -14.53
N ASN A 116 10.43 -18.01 -13.83
CA ASN A 116 11.56 -18.57 -13.09
C ASN A 116 11.81 -17.72 -11.84
N LEU A 117 11.34 -18.23 -10.71
CA LEU A 117 11.42 -17.56 -9.43
C LEU A 117 12.87 -17.49 -8.92
N PRO A 118 13.41 -16.29 -8.66
CA PRO A 118 14.77 -16.13 -8.15
C PRO A 118 14.91 -16.53 -6.67
N VAL A 119 13.78 -16.58 -5.94
CA VAL A 119 13.67 -17.02 -4.55
C VAL A 119 12.54 -18.03 -4.41
N PRO A 120 12.54 -18.93 -3.40
CA PRO A 120 11.43 -19.86 -3.19
C PRO A 120 10.08 -19.13 -3.13
N ARG A 121 9.00 -19.72 -3.67
CA ARG A 121 7.64 -19.16 -3.63
C ARG A 121 7.23 -18.71 -2.22
N SER A 122 7.56 -19.50 -1.20
CA SER A 122 7.25 -19.17 0.20
C SER A 122 7.99 -17.95 0.73
N VAL A 123 9.10 -17.53 0.11
CA VAL A 123 9.78 -16.27 0.41
C VAL A 123 8.98 -15.10 -0.16
N VAL A 124 8.51 -15.19 -1.41
CA VAL A 124 7.64 -14.17 -2.02
C VAL A 124 6.38 -13.96 -1.16
N GLU A 125 5.71 -15.06 -0.79
CA GLU A 125 4.46 -15.05 -0.02
C GLU A 125 4.64 -14.47 1.39
N ARG A 126 5.76 -14.73 2.07
CA ARG A 126 5.99 -14.25 3.44
C ARG A 126 6.62 -12.87 3.52
N ASN A 127 7.23 -12.42 2.43
CA ASN A 127 7.95 -11.15 2.39
C ASN A 127 7.25 -10.10 1.51
N SER A 128 6.00 -10.35 1.13
CA SER A 128 5.15 -9.34 0.51
C SER A 128 3.70 -9.46 0.95
N ALA A 129 2.99 -8.34 0.96
CA ALA A 129 1.58 -8.28 1.31
C ALA A 129 0.86 -7.15 0.57
N ASN A 130 -0.47 -7.24 0.50
CA ASN A 130 -1.33 -6.16 0.03
C ASN A 130 -1.99 -5.50 1.24
N THR A 131 -1.71 -4.21 1.42
CA THR A 131 -2.20 -3.43 2.55
C THR A 131 -3.16 -2.36 2.05
N HIS A 132 -4.36 -2.35 2.62
CA HIS A 132 -5.39 -1.31 2.43
C HIS A 132 -5.08 -0.14 3.37
N ILE A 133 -4.79 1.02 2.81
CA ILE A 133 -4.30 2.16 3.59
C ILE A 133 -5.46 3.12 3.90
N ILE A 134 -5.83 3.19 5.17
CA ILE A 134 -6.76 4.20 5.71
C ILE A 134 -5.92 5.37 6.26
N PRO A 135 -5.79 6.50 5.54
CA PRO A 135 -5.02 7.64 6.04
C PRO A 135 -5.74 8.30 7.22
N ALA A 136 -5.02 8.58 8.31
CA ALA A 136 -5.55 9.21 9.50
C ALA A 136 -6.06 10.64 9.27
N ASP A 137 -5.44 11.35 8.33
CA ASP A 137 -5.78 12.73 7.99
C ASP A 137 -5.43 13.06 6.52
N GLY A 138 -5.77 14.29 6.11
CA GLY A 138 -5.53 14.76 4.74
C GLY A 138 -4.04 14.92 4.38
N ALA A 139 -3.15 15.07 5.36
CA ALA A 139 -1.72 15.16 5.11
C ALA A 139 -1.15 13.78 4.75
N VAL A 140 -1.51 12.74 5.52
CA VAL A 140 -1.18 11.34 5.20
C VAL A 140 -1.78 10.95 3.86
N GLU A 141 -3.04 11.32 3.59
CA GLU A 141 -3.69 11.02 2.30
C GLU A 141 -2.96 11.68 1.11
N THR A 142 -2.52 12.92 1.27
CA THR A 142 -1.77 13.65 0.23
C THR A 142 -0.43 12.96 -0.05
N LEU A 143 0.30 12.56 0.99
CA LEU A 143 1.56 11.83 0.83
C LEU A 143 1.34 10.45 0.20
N LEU A 144 0.32 9.71 0.63
CA LEU A 144 -0.06 8.42 0.06
C LEU A 144 -0.37 8.51 -1.43
N LYS A 145 -1.09 9.56 -1.86
CA LYS A 145 -1.35 9.83 -3.28
C LYS A 145 -0.06 10.12 -4.07
N ALA A 146 0.97 10.66 -3.43
CA ALA A 146 2.27 10.91 -4.05
C ALA A 146 3.22 9.71 -4.07
N VAL A 147 2.97 8.66 -3.27
CA VAL A 147 3.73 7.40 -3.30
C VAL A 147 3.71 6.79 -4.70
N ARG A 148 4.86 6.35 -5.19
CA ARG A 148 5.06 5.71 -6.50
C ARG A 148 5.49 4.26 -6.33
N LYS A 149 5.34 3.48 -7.40
CA LYS A 149 5.94 2.15 -7.45
C LYS A 149 7.46 2.28 -7.25
N GLY A 150 8.04 1.38 -6.48
CA GLY A 150 9.46 1.29 -6.20
C GLY A 150 9.98 2.20 -5.08
N ASP A 151 9.18 3.16 -4.59
CA ASP A 151 9.51 3.94 -3.39
C ASP A 151 9.75 3.02 -2.19
N ILE A 152 10.64 3.44 -1.28
CA ILE A 152 10.76 2.83 0.04
C ILE A 152 9.95 3.67 1.02
N VAL A 153 8.91 3.08 1.60
CA VAL A 153 8.01 3.75 2.53
C VAL A 153 8.19 3.21 3.94
N GLU A 154 8.10 4.09 4.92
CA GLU A 154 7.91 3.75 6.33
C GLU A 154 6.49 4.13 6.72
N LEU A 155 5.72 3.14 7.18
CA LEU A 155 4.32 3.30 7.58
C LEU A 155 4.18 2.94 9.05
N ARG A 156 3.51 3.80 9.80
CA ARG A 156 3.16 3.56 11.20
C ARG A 156 1.67 3.78 11.41
N GLY A 157 1.10 2.93 12.25
CA GLY A 157 -0.27 3.05 12.68
C GLY A 157 -0.78 1.76 13.30
N LYS A 158 -2.00 1.38 12.92
CA LYS A 158 -2.73 0.27 13.57
C LYS A 158 -3.39 -0.61 12.52
N LEU A 159 -3.31 -1.92 12.70
CA LEU A 159 -4.22 -2.85 12.04
C LEU A 159 -5.58 -2.73 12.71
N VAL A 160 -6.64 -2.58 11.92
CA VAL A 160 -7.99 -2.28 12.43
C VAL A 160 -9.04 -3.27 11.95
N LYS A 161 -10.08 -3.41 12.76
CA LYS A 161 -11.40 -3.84 12.33
C LYS A 161 -12.24 -2.59 12.11
N VAL A 162 -13.03 -2.57 11.05
CA VAL A 162 -13.95 -1.50 10.69
C VAL A 162 -15.36 -2.05 10.71
N GLU A 163 -16.30 -1.30 11.27
CA GLU A 163 -17.73 -1.63 11.32
C GLU A 163 -18.58 -0.42 10.94
N ALA A 164 -19.73 -0.68 10.33
CA ALA A 164 -20.77 0.31 10.04
C ALA A 164 -22.12 -0.13 10.63
N GLU A 165 -23.04 0.83 10.80
CA GLU A 165 -24.35 0.60 11.44
C GLU A 165 -25.24 -0.38 10.66
N ASP A 166 -25.02 -0.53 9.36
CA ASP A 166 -25.77 -1.45 8.48
C ASP A 166 -25.23 -2.89 8.49
N GLY A 167 -24.28 -3.21 9.37
CA GLY A 167 -23.71 -4.55 9.55
C GLY A 167 -22.53 -4.87 8.62
N TRP A 168 -22.14 -3.95 7.74
CA TRP A 168 -20.90 -4.09 6.98
C TRP A 168 -19.69 -4.03 7.92
N HIS A 169 -18.70 -4.87 7.64
CA HIS A 169 -17.46 -4.90 8.40
C HIS A 169 -16.28 -5.29 7.52
N TRP A 170 -15.09 -4.83 7.91
CA TRP A 170 -13.84 -5.14 7.26
C TRP A 170 -12.77 -5.38 8.32
N VAL A 171 -12.16 -6.57 8.32
CA VAL A 171 -11.22 -6.99 9.36
C VAL A 171 -9.84 -7.16 8.77
N SER A 172 -8.84 -6.51 9.34
CA SER A 172 -7.43 -6.76 8.99
C SER A 172 -7.02 -8.19 9.31
N SER A 173 -6.23 -8.82 8.44
CA SER A 173 -5.42 -9.97 8.86
C SER A 173 -4.43 -9.56 9.95
N LEU A 174 -4.21 -10.47 10.90
CA LEU A 174 -3.14 -10.40 11.92
C LEU A 174 -2.09 -11.51 11.73
N THR A 175 -2.33 -12.43 10.79
CA THR A 175 -1.41 -13.52 10.47
C THR A 175 -0.43 -13.01 9.42
N ARG A 176 0.81 -13.52 9.42
CA ARG A 176 1.88 -13.04 8.50
C ARG A 176 2.16 -13.96 7.32
N ASN A 177 1.66 -15.19 7.38
CA ASN A 177 1.92 -16.23 6.39
C ASN A 177 0.62 -16.76 5.75
N ASP A 178 -0.50 -16.07 5.98
CA ASP A 178 -1.77 -16.39 5.33
C ASP A 178 -1.77 -15.86 3.90
N THR A 179 -2.49 -16.59 3.04
CA THR A 179 -2.62 -16.25 1.62
C THR A 179 -4.09 -16.39 1.23
N GLY A 180 -4.50 -15.67 0.20
CA GLY A 180 -5.88 -15.73 -0.30
C GLY A 180 -6.85 -14.83 0.47
N SER A 181 -8.13 -15.19 0.45
CA SER A 181 -9.20 -14.31 0.90
C SER A 181 -9.13 -14.03 2.41
N GLY A 182 -8.97 -12.75 2.78
CA GLY A 182 -8.87 -12.31 4.17
C GLY A 182 -7.44 -12.18 4.71
N ALA A 183 -6.42 -12.37 3.87
CA ALA A 183 -5.01 -12.22 4.25
C ALA A 183 -4.47 -10.78 4.20
N CYS A 184 -5.26 -9.84 3.67
CA CYS A 184 -4.82 -8.46 3.49
C CYS A 184 -4.89 -7.66 4.80
N GLU A 185 -3.92 -6.78 5.00
CA GLU A 185 -3.93 -5.87 6.13
C GLU A 185 -4.88 -4.69 5.85
N VAL A 186 -5.66 -4.30 6.85
CA VAL A 186 -6.43 -3.05 6.85
C VAL A 186 -5.77 -2.14 7.87
N MET A 187 -5.01 -1.17 7.39
CA MET A 187 -4.12 -0.36 8.22
C MET A 187 -4.62 1.08 8.30
N TYR A 188 -4.97 1.53 9.50
CA TYR A 188 -5.09 2.95 9.83
C TYR A 188 -3.68 3.53 9.99
N VAL A 189 -3.30 4.47 9.13
CA VAL A 189 -1.93 5.02 9.05
C VAL A 189 -1.92 6.43 9.59
N ASP A 190 -1.20 6.64 10.70
CA ASP A 190 -1.00 7.96 11.31
C ASP A 190 0.29 8.65 10.86
N SER A 191 1.24 7.88 10.32
CA SER A 191 2.49 8.41 9.77
C SER A 191 2.93 7.63 8.55
N LEU A 192 3.26 8.37 7.50
CA LEU A 192 3.82 7.85 6.25
C LEU A 192 5.03 8.71 5.87
N TYR A 193 6.16 8.05 5.67
CA TYR A 193 7.39 8.69 5.21
C TYR A 193 7.96 7.96 4.00
N VAL A 194 8.26 8.69 2.92
CA VAL A 194 8.97 8.15 1.76
C VAL A 194 10.46 8.39 1.97
N LYS A 195 11.24 7.32 2.12
CA LYS A 195 12.69 7.42 2.28
C LYS A 195 13.32 7.93 0.99
N LYS A 196 14.25 8.89 1.14
CA LYS A 196 15.15 9.32 0.08
C LYS A 196 16.44 8.55 0.25
N LEU A 197 16.82 7.77 -0.76
CA LEU A 197 18.05 6.98 -0.80
C LEU A 197 19.05 7.60 -1.78
#